data_AF-A0A2S2NZH6-F1
#
_entry.id   AF-A0A2S2NZH6-F1
#
_cell.length_a   1.000
_cell.length_b   1.000
_cell.length_c   1.000
_cell.angle_alpha   90.00
_cell.angle_beta   90.00
_cell.angle_gamma   90.00
#
_symmetry.space_group_name_H-M   'P 1'
#
loop_
_entity.id
_entity.type
_entity.pdbx_description
1 polymer ?
#
loop_
_entity_poly.entity_id
_entity_poly.type
_entity_poly.pdbx_seq_one_letter_code
_entity_poly.pdbx_strand_id
1 'polypeptide(L)'
;LLKNQNIFEMLRSKSMNISNSIDCCEAIFSFVCEVISNKQATMADEFEISLKNRIKGFVTTLHRKWTGAGRSLPRFKIKNSNWLDLNFNIFGEIENIRVLQPSTSSGRGRPKKLFSESSERSKKRKIKHLAPGSTTPEMVFATHTRMYKAGKRTASKIIKKSTTSTPKTLHRVKTAYETEKKIEKYTAEESLAILIDNKMSVKQYKNIRLAAKKKCANIFSAYDHVLNAKKECYPKNIRITETISCQVPLQDLLDHTIIRILKIPNIKMPENIVDNIELLCKWGCDGSSGHSQYKHLTNQVH
;
A
#
# COMPACT_ATOMS: atom_id res chain seq x y z
N LEU A 1 54.10 -37.56 -10.76
CA LEU A 1 52.82 -36.96 -10.32
C LEU A 1 53.06 -35.47 -10.19
N LEU A 2 52.21 -34.64 -10.82
CA LEU A 2 52.38 -33.19 -10.81
C LEU A 2 51.93 -32.63 -9.46
N LYS A 3 52.79 -31.97 -8.69
CA LYS A 3 52.40 -31.32 -7.43
C LYS A 3 51.86 -29.92 -7.67
N ASN A 4 51.04 -29.43 -6.75
CA ASN A 4 50.56 -28.04 -6.75
C ASN A 4 51.71 -27.03 -6.74
N GLN A 5 52.82 -27.37 -6.07
CA GLN A 5 54.06 -26.57 -6.07
C GLN A 5 54.62 -26.35 -7.48
N ASN A 6 54.62 -27.38 -8.35
CA ASN A 6 55.17 -27.27 -9.69
C ASN A 6 54.37 -26.28 -10.56
N ILE A 7 53.04 -26.29 -10.42
CA ILE A 7 52.16 -25.36 -11.15
C ILE A 7 52.36 -23.93 -10.65
N PHE A 8 52.51 -23.76 -9.32
CA PHE A 8 52.77 -22.44 -8.73
C PHE A 8 54.13 -21.86 -9.17
N GLU A 9 55.18 -22.68 -9.23
CA GLU A 9 56.50 -22.25 -9.70
C GLU A 9 56.51 -21.92 -11.19
N MET A 10 55.79 -22.69 -12.02
CA MET A 10 55.62 -22.39 -13.44
C MET A 10 54.95 -21.02 -13.68
N LEU A 11 53.88 -20.70 -12.94
CA LEU A 11 53.23 -19.40 -13.06
C LEU A 11 54.17 -18.25 -12.68
N ARG A 12 55.08 -18.50 -11.74
CA ARG A 12 56.08 -17.50 -11.29
C ARG A 12 57.22 -17.36 -12.29
N SER A 13 57.71 -18.45 -12.89
CA SER A 13 58.78 -18.39 -13.91
C SER A 13 58.33 -17.65 -15.17
N LYS A 14 57.04 -17.74 -15.52
CA LYS A 14 56.42 -16.96 -16.61
C LYS A 14 56.02 -15.53 -16.22
N SER A 15 56.38 -15.07 -15.01
CA SER A 15 56.01 -13.75 -14.46
C SER A 15 54.50 -13.45 -14.47
N MET A 16 53.65 -14.48 -14.47
CA MET A 16 52.21 -14.29 -14.59
C MET A 16 51.59 -13.79 -13.28
N ASN A 17 50.62 -12.88 -13.41
CA ASN A 17 49.83 -12.45 -12.26
C ASN A 17 48.86 -13.56 -11.85
N ILE A 18 49.07 -14.11 -10.65
CA ILE A 18 48.19 -15.13 -10.06
C ILE A 18 46.84 -14.47 -9.77
N SER A 19 45.92 -14.60 -10.70
CA SER A 19 44.58 -14.03 -10.69
C SER A 19 43.57 -15.05 -11.23
N ASN A 20 42.27 -14.83 -11.01
CA ASN A 20 41.20 -15.65 -11.58
C ASN A 20 40.96 -15.34 -13.08
N SER A 21 42.01 -14.98 -13.83
CA SER A 21 41.90 -14.67 -15.25
C SER A 21 41.83 -15.94 -16.11
N ILE A 22 41.27 -15.79 -17.30
CA ILE A 22 41.23 -16.83 -18.32
C ILE A 22 42.65 -17.19 -18.74
N ASP A 23 43.52 -16.20 -18.95
CA ASP A 23 44.93 -16.37 -19.31
C ASP A 23 45.70 -17.25 -18.32
N CYS A 24 45.43 -17.09 -17.02
CA CYS A 24 46.03 -17.91 -15.97
C CYS A 24 45.57 -19.38 -16.06
N CYS A 25 44.29 -19.60 -16.38
CA CYS A 25 43.75 -20.94 -16.57
C CYS A 25 44.31 -21.61 -17.84
N GLU A 26 44.44 -20.87 -18.93
CA GLU A 26 44.99 -21.35 -20.20
C GLU A 26 46.48 -21.69 -20.08
N ALA A 27 47.27 -20.86 -19.38
CA ALA A 27 48.69 -21.13 -19.16
C ALA A 27 48.93 -22.41 -18.34
N ILE A 28 48.09 -22.67 -17.33
CA ILE A 28 48.15 -23.91 -16.55
C ILE A 28 47.69 -25.09 -17.41
N PHE A 29 46.63 -24.92 -18.21
CA PHE A 29 46.15 -25.98 -19.10
C PHE A 29 47.23 -26.40 -20.10
N SER A 30 47.88 -25.45 -20.78
CA SER A 30 48.98 -25.75 -21.70
C SER A 30 50.16 -26.44 -21.01
N PHE A 31 50.54 -26.00 -19.81
CA PHE A 31 51.61 -26.65 -19.04
C PHE A 31 51.25 -28.07 -18.60
N VAL A 32 50.02 -28.29 -18.14
CA VAL A 32 49.53 -29.62 -17.75
C VAL A 32 49.48 -30.54 -18.98
N CYS A 33 49.01 -30.03 -20.12
CA CYS A 33 49.01 -30.78 -21.38
C CYS A 33 50.43 -31.12 -21.86
N GLU A 34 51.40 -30.20 -21.75
CA GLU A 34 52.81 -30.47 -22.08
C GLU A 34 53.41 -31.60 -21.22
N VAL A 35 53.11 -31.59 -19.92
CA VAL A 35 53.54 -32.63 -18.97
C VAL A 35 52.87 -33.99 -19.25
N ILE A 36 51.66 -33.99 -19.80
CA ILE A 36 50.90 -35.21 -20.15
C ILE A 36 51.31 -35.76 -21.53
N SER A 37 51.53 -34.89 -22.52
CA SER A 37 51.90 -35.27 -23.90
C SER A 37 53.25 -35.98 -23.99
N ASN A 38 54.16 -35.74 -23.03
CA ASN A 38 55.38 -36.54 -22.87
C ASN A 38 55.14 -37.97 -22.33
N LYS A 39 53.89 -38.34 -22.03
CA LYS A 39 53.55 -39.64 -21.42
C LYS A 39 52.39 -40.42 -22.04
N GLN A 40 51.52 -39.86 -22.87
CA GLN A 40 50.61 -40.65 -23.74
C GLN A 40 49.81 -39.75 -24.70
N ALA A 41 49.54 -40.29 -25.89
CA ALA A 41 48.86 -39.63 -27.00
C ALA A 41 47.33 -39.61 -26.87
N THR A 42 46.71 -38.64 -27.57
CA THR A 42 45.27 -38.45 -27.84
C THR A 42 44.36 -38.15 -26.64
N MET A 43 44.02 -36.88 -26.47
CA MET A 43 43.02 -36.39 -25.50
C MET A 43 41.61 -36.50 -26.11
N ALA A 44 40.67 -37.17 -25.44
CA ALA A 44 39.26 -37.13 -25.80
C ALA A 44 38.61 -35.81 -25.33
N ASP A 45 37.66 -35.26 -26.09
CA ASP A 45 37.01 -33.95 -25.83
C ASP A 45 36.39 -33.85 -24.41
N GLU A 46 35.85 -34.95 -23.87
CA GLU A 46 35.28 -34.98 -22.52
C GLU A 46 36.34 -34.81 -21.41
N PHE A 47 37.55 -35.33 -21.64
CA PHE A 47 38.66 -35.18 -20.70
C PHE A 47 39.15 -33.73 -20.65
N GLU A 48 39.20 -33.05 -21.80
CA GLU A 48 39.58 -31.65 -21.89
C GLU A 48 38.64 -30.74 -21.09
N ILE A 49 37.32 -30.94 -21.23
CA ILE A 49 36.32 -30.16 -20.48
C ILE A 49 36.46 -30.39 -18.97
N SER A 50 36.62 -31.65 -18.55
CA SER A 50 36.82 -32.00 -17.14
C SER A 50 38.08 -31.37 -16.56
N LEU A 51 39.19 -31.41 -17.32
CA LEU A 51 40.47 -30.85 -16.91
C LEU A 51 40.39 -29.31 -16.78
N LYS A 52 39.78 -28.62 -17.74
CA LYS A 52 39.57 -27.16 -17.67
C LYS A 52 38.76 -26.74 -16.43
N ASN A 53 37.72 -27.50 -16.09
CA ASN A 53 36.93 -27.24 -14.88
C ASN A 53 37.75 -27.41 -13.58
N ARG A 54 38.60 -28.44 -13.52
CA ARG A 54 39.50 -28.67 -12.37
C ARG A 54 40.53 -27.57 -12.23
N ILE A 55 41.13 -27.13 -13.35
CA ILE A 55 42.07 -26.01 -13.37
C ILE A 55 41.41 -24.74 -12.86
N LYS A 56 40.17 -24.45 -13.27
CA LYS A 56 39.42 -23.29 -12.77
C LYS A 56 39.20 -23.35 -11.24
N GLY A 57 38.85 -24.53 -10.71
CA GLY A 57 38.75 -24.76 -9.26
C GLY A 57 40.09 -24.59 -8.53
N PHE A 58 41.18 -25.02 -9.16
CA PHE A 58 42.53 -24.86 -8.63
C PHE A 58 42.96 -23.39 -8.62
N VAL A 59 42.80 -22.65 -9.72
CA VAL A 59 43.16 -21.23 -9.83
C VAL A 59 42.43 -20.39 -8.80
N THR A 60 41.13 -20.62 -8.62
CA THR A 60 40.34 -19.91 -7.60
C THR A 60 40.85 -20.17 -6.18
N THR A 61 41.24 -21.41 -5.90
CA THR A 61 41.84 -21.79 -4.60
C THR A 61 43.22 -21.17 -4.43
N LEU A 62 44.05 -21.19 -5.48
CA LEU A 62 45.39 -20.62 -5.50
C LEU A 62 45.33 -19.11 -5.28
N HIS A 63 44.49 -18.39 -6.02
CA HIS A 63 44.31 -16.94 -5.88
C HIS A 63 43.86 -16.55 -4.46
N ARG A 64 42.92 -17.30 -3.87
CA ARG A 64 42.47 -17.09 -2.50
C ARG A 64 43.61 -17.30 -1.50
N LYS A 65 44.38 -18.37 -1.62
CA LYS A 65 45.52 -18.67 -0.73
C LYS A 65 46.66 -17.67 -0.91
N TRP A 66 46.93 -17.21 -2.13
CA TRP A 66 47.93 -16.21 -2.48
C TRP A 66 47.58 -14.85 -1.88
N THR A 67 46.34 -14.40 -2.07
CA THR A 67 45.83 -13.16 -1.48
C THR A 67 45.80 -13.23 0.05
N GLY A 68 45.38 -14.37 0.62
CA GLY A 68 45.36 -14.61 2.07
C GLY A 68 46.73 -14.77 2.73
N ALA A 69 47.82 -14.85 1.95
CA ALA A 69 49.20 -14.75 2.40
C ALA A 69 49.78 -13.33 2.20
N GLY A 70 48.96 -12.37 1.80
CA GLY A 70 49.37 -10.99 1.52
C GLY A 70 50.26 -10.88 0.27
N ARG A 71 50.14 -11.83 -0.67
CA ARG A 71 50.98 -11.91 -1.89
C ARG A 71 52.50 -11.96 -1.58
N SER A 72 52.85 -12.43 -0.38
CA SER A 72 54.24 -12.59 0.07
C SER A 72 54.67 -14.04 -0.11
N LEU A 73 55.76 -14.26 -0.86
CA LEU A 73 56.25 -15.59 -1.19
C LEU A 73 56.68 -16.41 0.05
N PRO A 74 57.48 -15.87 0.99
CA PRO A 74 57.84 -16.60 2.21
C PRO A 74 56.62 -16.99 3.05
N ARG A 75 55.68 -16.05 3.23
CA ARG A 75 54.43 -16.29 3.98
C ARG A 75 53.55 -17.33 3.30
N PHE A 76 53.47 -17.32 1.98
CA PHE A 76 52.66 -18.27 1.22
C PHE A 76 53.19 -19.70 1.34
N LYS A 77 54.51 -19.89 1.19
CA LYS A 77 55.16 -21.21 1.31
C LYS A 77 55.00 -21.80 2.72
N ILE A 78 55.19 -20.99 3.76
CA ILE A 78 55.03 -21.44 5.16
C ILE A 78 53.56 -21.77 5.47
N LYS A 79 52.63 -20.88 5.10
CA LYS A 79 51.20 -21.03 5.45
C LYS A 79 50.48 -22.12 4.66
N ASN A 80 50.99 -22.50 3.48
CA ASN A 80 50.33 -23.46 2.59
C ASN A 80 51.22 -24.65 2.19
N SER A 81 52.30 -24.92 2.93
CA SER A 81 53.24 -26.02 2.66
C SER A 81 52.52 -27.34 2.40
N ASN A 82 51.64 -27.74 3.33
CA ASN A 82 50.85 -28.97 3.23
C ASN A 82 49.99 -29.03 1.95
N TRP A 83 49.48 -27.89 1.47
CA TRP A 83 48.66 -27.84 0.26
C TRP A 83 49.50 -27.84 -1.02
N LEU A 84 50.71 -27.27 -0.97
CA LEU A 84 51.66 -27.24 -2.08
C LEU A 84 52.26 -28.62 -2.35
N ASP A 85 52.39 -29.44 -1.31
CA ASP A 85 52.86 -30.83 -1.42
C ASP A 85 51.82 -31.82 -1.95
N LEU A 86 50.54 -31.44 -2.00
CA LEU A 86 49.50 -32.28 -2.59
C LEU A 86 49.68 -32.42 -4.10
N ASN A 87 49.35 -33.61 -4.61
CA ASN A 87 49.31 -33.88 -6.03
C ASN A 87 48.11 -33.17 -6.67
N PHE A 88 48.37 -32.48 -7.78
CA PHE A 88 47.33 -31.99 -8.66
C PHE A 88 46.65 -33.18 -9.33
N ASN A 89 45.35 -33.34 -9.09
CA ASN A 89 44.60 -34.51 -9.54
C ASN A 89 44.24 -34.43 -11.03
N ILE A 90 45.15 -34.90 -11.87
CA ILE A 90 44.99 -34.92 -13.34
C ILE A 90 43.91 -35.94 -13.76
N PHE A 91 43.94 -37.15 -13.19
CA PHE A 91 43.16 -38.31 -13.66
C PHE A 91 42.03 -38.75 -12.73
N GLY A 92 41.70 -37.96 -11.71
CA GLY A 92 40.67 -38.33 -10.71
C GLY A 92 39.44 -38.94 -11.37
N GLU A 93 39.03 -40.09 -10.86
CA GLU A 93 37.92 -40.88 -11.39
C GLU A 93 36.73 -39.96 -11.69
N ILE A 94 36.15 -40.16 -12.87
CA ILE A 94 34.86 -39.59 -13.23
C ILE A 94 33.84 -40.31 -12.36
N GLU A 95 33.77 -39.97 -11.07
CA GLU A 95 32.60 -40.30 -10.28
C GLU A 95 31.43 -39.61 -10.97
N ASN A 96 30.62 -40.45 -11.61
CA ASN A 96 29.34 -40.14 -12.20
C ASN A 96 28.72 -38.95 -11.49
N ILE A 97 28.58 -37.84 -12.24
CA ILE A 97 27.70 -36.74 -11.86
C ILE A 97 26.29 -37.35 -11.84
N ARG A 98 25.95 -38.05 -10.75
CA ARG A 98 24.57 -38.17 -10.31
C ARG A 98 24.13 -36.75 -10.19
N VAL A 99 23.19 -36.38 -11.05
CA VAL A 99 22.43 -35.14 -11.00
C VAL A 99 21.95 -34.99 -9.56
N LEU A 100 22.74 -34.29 -8.75
CA LEU A 100 22.35 -33.87 -7.42
C LEU A 100 21.19 -32.95 -7.68
N GLN A 101 19.99 -33.45 -7.39
CA GLN A 101 18.82 -32.62 -7.18
C GLN A 101 19.26 -31.43 -6.32
N PRO A 102 18.95 -30.19 -6.71
CA PRO A 102 19.41 -29.03 -5.97
C PRO A 102 18.86 -29.13 -4.55
N SER A 103 19.78 -29.32 -3.61
CA SER A 103 19.50 -29.31 -2.18
C SER A 103 18.74 -28.02 -1.87
N THR A 104 17.67 -28.14 -1.09
CA THR A 104 16.94 -27.02 -0.47
C THR A 104 17.85 -26.32 0.55
N SER A 105 18.89 -25.65 0.06
CA SER A 105 19.62 -24.67 0.84
C SER A 105 18.66 -23.55 1.19
N SER A 106 18.38 -23.41 2.47
CA SER A 106 17.77 -22.23 3.04
C SER A 106 18.61 -21.00 2.68
N GLY A 107 18.21 -20.31 1.62
CA GLY A 107 18.35 -18.86 1.46
C GLY A 107 19.75 -18.28 1.30
N ARG A 108 20.41 -18.52 0.16
CA ARG A 108 21.28 -17.47 -0.43
C ARG A 108 20.50 -16.70 -1.48
N GLY A 109 20.22 -15.43 -1.17
CA GLY A 109 19.53 -14.50 -2.08
C GLY A 109 18.66 -13.49 -1.33
N ARG A 110 18.26 -12.43 -2.04
CA ARG A 110 17.34 -11.42 -1.52
C ARG A 110 16.04 -12.07 -1.03
N PRO A 111 15.55 -11.76 0.18
CA PRO A 111 14.28 -12.27 0.68
C PRO A 111 13.15 -12.10 -0.33
N LYS A 112 12.40 -13.17 -0.60
CA LYS A 112 11.27 -13.15 -1.52
C LYS A 112 10.07 -12.52 -0.81
N LYS A 113 9.64 -11.35 -1.27
CA LYS A 113 8.38 -10.74 -0.83
C LYS A 113 7.18 -11.63 -1.16
N LEU A 114 6.12 -11.54 -0.36
CA LEU A 114 4.82 -12.16 -0.67
C LEU A 114 4.24 -11.60 -1.99
N PHE A 115 3.30 -12.32 -2.60
CA PHE A 115 2.67 -11.87 -3.85
C PHE A 115 1.91 -10.55 -3.67
N SER A 116 1.19 -10.39 -2.55
CA SER A 116 0.48 -9.17 -2.16
C SER A 116 1.40 -7.95 -2.02
N GLU A 117 2.61 -8.15 -1.50
CA GLU A 117 3.60 -7.10 -1.18
C GLU A 117 4.57 -6.78 -2.34
N SER A 118 4.43 -7.48 -3.47
CA SER A 118 5.30 -7.30 -4.63
C SER A 118 4.84 -6.16 -5.53
N SER A 119 5.76 -5.48 -6.20
CA SER A 119 5.42 -4.52 -7.26
C SER A 119 4.75 -5.23 -8.44
N GLU A 120 3.97 -4.49 -9.26
CA GLU A 120 3.27 -5.04 -10.43
C GLU A 120 4.22 -5.76 -11.41
N ARG A 121 5.40 -5.20 -11.67
CA ARG A 121 6.44 -5.85 -12.50
C ARG A 121 6.86 -7.20 -11.92
N SER A 122 7.00 -7.30 -10.60
CA SER A 122 7.36 -8.54 -9.92
C SER A 122 6.21 -9.54 -9.90
N LYS A 123 4.96 -9.10 -9.73
CA LYS A 123 3.76 -9.94 -9.84
C LYS A 123 3.64 -10.54 -11.24
N LYS A 124 3.79 -9.73 -12.30
CA LYS A 124 3.82 -10.18 -13.71
C LYS A 124 4.88 -11.26 -13.95
N ARG A 125 6.11 -11.05 -13.44
CA ARG A 125 7.17 -12.07 -13.54
C ARG A 125 6.81 -13.36 -12.78
N LYS A 126 6.21 -13.25 -11.60
CA LYS A 126 5.79 -14.40 -10.79
C LYS A 126 4.68 -15.20 -11.46
N ILE A 127 3.72 -14.56 -12.14
CA ILE A 127 2.63 -15.26 -12.87
C ILE A 127 3.02 -15.72 -14.28
N LYS A 128 4.24 -15.43 -14.76
CA LYS A 128 4.67 -15.77 -16.12
C LYS A 128 4.60 -17.28 -16.43
N HIS A 129 4.74 -18.13 -15.42
CA HIS A 129 4.58 -19.58 -15.57
C HIS A 129 3.11 -20.03 -15.67
N LEU A 130 2.16 -19.22 -15.20
CA LEU A 130 0.72 -19.51 -15.23
C LEU A 130 0.04 -18.98 -16.50
N ALA A 131 0.53 -17.86 -17.04
CA ALA A 131 -0.11 -17.17 -18.17
C ALA A 131 -0.11 -17.92 -19.52
N PRO A 132 0.95 -18.63 -19.96
CA PRO A 132 0.98 -19.23 -21.30
C PRO A 132 0.21 -20.57 -21.41
N GLY A 133 -0.10 -21.22 -20.29
CA GLY A 133 -0.73 -22.55 -20.26
C GLY A 133 -2.24 -22.54 -20.01
N SER A 134 -2.90 -21.38 -19.99
CA SER A 134 -4.33 -21.29 -19.68
C SER A 134 -5.02 -20.24 -20.54
N THR A 135 -6.18 -20.58 -21.07
CA THR A 135 -7.04 -19.67 -21.82
C THR A 135 -7.78 -18.71 -20.89
N THR A 136 -8.22 -17.56 -21.42
CA THR A 136 -8.97 -16.56 -20.65
C THR A 136 -10.22 -17.15 -19.96
N PRO A 137 -11.04 -18.01 -20.59
CA PRO A 137 -12.17 -18.66 -19.93
C PRO A 137 -11.76 -19.56 -18.76
N GLU A 138 -10.68 -20.34 -18.90
CA GLU A 138 -10.16 -21.22 -17.84
C GLU A 138 -9.67 -20.40 -16.64
N MET A 139 -8.96 -19.29 -16.89
CA MET A 139 -8.52 -18.39 -15.83
C MET A 139 -9.69 -17.75 -15.08
N VAL A 140 -10.75 -17.35 -15.79
CA VAL A 140 -11.97 -16.78 -15.20
C VAL A 140 -12.67 -17.82 -14.32
N PHE A 141 -12.80 -19.06 -14.81
CA PHE A 141 -13.42 -20.16 -14.07
C PHE A 141 -12.60 -20.58 -12.84
N ALA A 142 -11.28 -20.66 -12.96
CA ALA A 142 -10.37 -20.92 -11.85
C ALA A 142 -10.48 -19.81 -10.77
N THR A 143 -10.52 -18.55 -11.20
CA THR A 143 -10.66 -17.40 -10.29
C THR A 143 -12.02 -17.40 -9.60
N HIS A 144 -13.12 -17.66 -10.33
CA HIS A 144 -14.45 -17.85 -9.78
C HIS A 144 -14.45 -18.91 -8.68
N THR A 145 -13.95 -20.11 -8.99
CA THR A 145 -13.92 -21.24 -8.05
C THR A 145 -13.12 -20.92 -6.80
N ARG A 146 -11.95 -20.26 -6.94
CA ARG A 146 -11.11 -19.89 -5.81
C ARG A 146 -11.76 -18.81 -4.92
N MET A 147 -12.41 -17.81 -5.53
CA MET A 147 -13.15 -16.78 -4.78
C MET A 147 -14.36 -17.36 -4.05
N TYR A 148 -15.07 -18.30 -4.68
CA TYR A 148 -16.20 -18.99 -4.06
C TYR A 148 -15.77 -19.81 -2.84
N LYS A 149 -14.71 -20.63 -2.98
CA LYS A 149 -14.15 -21.43 -1.88
C LYS A 149 -13.61 -20.57 -0.74
N ALA A 150 -13.10 -19.38 -1.03
CA ALA A 150 -12.65 -18.42 -0.02
C ALA A 150 -13.80 -17.65 0.67
N GLY A 151 -15.07 -18.01 0.43
CA GLY A 151 -16.24 -17.35 1.02
C GLY A 151 -16.63 -16.03 0.35
N LYS A 152 -15.87 -15.55 -0.64
CA LYS A 152 -16.12 -14.28 -1.36
C LYS A 152 -17.16 -14.47 -2.47
N ARG A 153 -18.37 -14.87 -2.08
CA ARG A 153 -19.47 -15.24 -2.99
C ARG A 153 -19.86 -14.10 -3.95
N THR A 154 -19.93 -12.87 -3.46
CA THR A 154 -20.29 -11.69 -4.28
C THR A 154 -19.24 -11.40 -5.34
N ALA A 155 -17.94 -11.42 -4.97
CA ALA A 155 -16.84 -11.23 -5.91
C ALA A 155 -16.82 -12.31 -7.00
N SER A 156 -17.07 -13.57 -6.62
CA SER A 156 -17.21 -14.69 -7.56
C SER A 156 -18.31 -14.43 -8.60
N LYS A 157 -19.49 -14.00 -8.15
CA LYS A 157 -20.63 -13.69 -9.04
C LYS A 157 -20.32 -12.51 -9.97
N ILE A 158 -19.60 -11.49 -9.50
CA ILE A 158 -19.18 -10.34 -10.33
C ILE A 158 -18.24 -10.79 -11.44
N ILE A 159 -17.23 -11.62 -11.13
CA ILE A 159 -16.28 -12.15 -12.13
C ILE A 159 -17.02 -12.94 -13.21
N LYS A 160 -17.95 -13.83 -12.83
CA LYS A 160 -18.77 -14.58 -13.79
C LYS A 160 -19.60 -13.65 -14.68
N LYS A 161 -20.26 -12.64 -14.08
CA LYS A 161 -21.03 -11.63 -14.82
C LYS A 161 -20.14 -10.81 -15.76
N SER A 162 -18.90 -10.49 -15.35
CA SER A 162 -17.97 -9.68 -16.14
C SER A 162 -17.61 -10.32 -17.48
N THR A 163 -17.70 -11.63 -17.61
CA THR A 163 -17.41 -12.35 -18.86
C THR A 163 -18.64 -12.75 -19.65
N THR A 164 -19.80 -12.89 -19.01
CA THR A 164 -21.06 -13.28 -19.67
C THR A 164 -21.90 -12.07 -20.12
N SER A 165 -21.68 -10.89 -19.53
CA SER A 165 -22.46 -9.69 -19.83
C SER A 165 -21.89 -8.90 -21.00
N THR A 166 -22.74 -8.11 -21.66
CA THR A 166 -22.34 -7.25 -22.77
C THR A 166 -21.43 -6.10 -22.31
N PRO A 167 -20.48 -5.63 -23.15
CA PRO A 167 -19.59 -4.51 -22.82
C PRO A 167 -20.33 -3.24 -22.37
N LYS A 168 -21.50 -2.94 -22.97
CA LYS A 168 -22.36 -1.82 -22.58
C LYS A 168 -22.88 -1.94 -21.13
N THR A 169 -23.27 -3.14 -20.73
CA THR A 169 -23.73 -3.42 -19.35
C THR A 169 -22.59 -3.25 -18.36
N LEU A 170 -21.38 -3.73 -18.69
CA LEU A 170 -20.21 -3.58 -17.82
C LEU A 170 -19.77 -2.12 -17.70
N HIS A 171 -19.83 -1.37 -18.80
CA HIS A 171 -19.58 0.06 -18.78
C HIS A 171 -20.56 0.78 -17.85
N ARG A 172 -21.87 0.49 -17.94
CA ARG A 172 -22.88 1.10 -17.04
C ARG A 172 -22.60 0.79 -15.58
N VAL A 173 -22.20 -0.44 -15.25
CA VAL A 173 -21.84 -0.83 -13.88
C VAL A 173 -20.58 -0.09 -13.40
N LYS A 174 -19.55 -0.01 -14.25
CA LYS A 174 -18.32 0.74 -13.96
C LYS A 174 -18.63 2.20 -13.70
N THR A 175 -19.37 2.85 -14.61
CA THR A 175 -19.77 4.25 -14.46
C THR A 175 -20.58 4.43 -13.20
N ALA A 176 -21.59 3.60 -12.92
CA ALA A 176 -22.39 3.72 -11.70
C ALA A 176 -21.57 3.61 -10.41
N TYR A 177 -20.53 2.77 -10.38
CA TYR A 177 -19.61 2.65 -9.25
C TYR A 177 -18.68 3.87 -9.14
N GLU A 178 -18.11 4.34 -10.24
CA GLU A 178 -17.22 5.51 -10.28
C GLU A 178 -17.97 6.82 -10.01
N THR A 179 -19.23 6.90 -10.41
CA THR A 179 -20.10 8.07 -10.21
C THR A 179 -21.03 7.90 -9.02
N GLU A 180 -20.79 6.94 -8.13
CA GLU A 180 -21.58 6.77 -6.91
C GLU A 180 -21.36 7.98 -5.99
N LYS A 181 -22.13 9.05 -6.26
CA LYS A 181 -22.22 10.19 -5.37
C LYS A 181 -22.88 9.68 -4.11
N LYS A 182 -22.12 9.65 -3.01
CA LYS A 182 -22.69 9.42 -1.69
C LYS A 182 -23.77 10.49 -1.50
N ILE A 183 -25.01 10.04 -1.30
CA ILE A 183 -26.10 10.94 -0.96
C ILE A 183 -25.76 11.51 0.41
N GLU A 184 -25.35 12.77 0.42
CA GLU A 184 -25.05 13.50 1.65
C GLU A 184 -26.36 13.80 2.38
N LYS A 185 -26.36 13.58 3.68
CA LYS A 185 -27.50 13.89 4.53
C LYS A 185 -27.37 15.31 4.99
N TYR A 186 -28.49 16.02 5.06
CA TYR A 186 -28.54 17.32 5.71
C TYR A 186 -28.17 17.18 7.18
N THR A 187 -27.32 18.09 7.64
CA THR A 187 -27.06 18.32 9.05
C THR A 187 -28.33 18.81 9.76
N ALA A 188 -28.30 18.82 11.10
CA ALA A 188 -29.40 19.33 11.90
C ALA A 188 -29.64 20.83 11.65
N GLU A 189 -28.57 21.61 11.47
CA GLU A 189 -28.62 23.05 11.20
C GLU A 189 -29.16 23.36 9.80
N GLU A 190 -28.71 22.66 8.76
CA GLU A 190 -29.26 22.80 7.41
C GLU A 190 -30.74 22.41 7.37
N SER A 191 -31.11 21.34 8.08
CA SER A 191 -32.50 20.92 8.20
C SER A 191 -33.36 21.95 8.93
N LEU A 192 -32.80 22.63 9.94
CA LEU A 192 -33.46 23.73 10.64
C LEU A 192 -33.65 24.95 9.73
N ALA A 193 -32.62 25.30 8.94
CA ALA A 193 -32.69 26.38 7.95
C ALA A 193 -33.80 26.10 6.93
N ILE A 194 -33.84 24.90 6.34
CA ILE A 194 -34.91 24.49 5.42
C ILE A 194 -36.30 24.64 6.06
N LEU A 195 -36.45 24.24 7.33
CA LEU A 195 -37.73 24.35 8.04
C LEU A 195 -38.18 25.81 8.21
N ILE A 196 -37.26 26.72 8.55
CA ILE A 196 -37.53 28.14 8.80
C ILE A 196 -37.75 28.89 7.47
N ASP A 197 -36.84 28.74 6.50
CA ASP A 197 -36.86 29.45 5.23
C ASP A 197 -38.12 29.13 4.42
N ASN A 198 -38.59 27.88 4.52
CA ASN A 198 -39.81 27.42 3.85
C ASN A 198 -41.07 27.54 4.73
N LYS A 199 -40.98 28.18 5.91
CA LYS A 199 -42.10 28.38 6.86
C LYS A 199 -42.88 27.08 7.15
N MET A 200 -42.17 25.96 7.27
CA MET A 200 -42.77 24.65 7.42
C MET A 200 -43.20 24.39 8.87
N SER A 201 -44.38 23.81 9.04
CA SER A 201 -44.76 23.20 10.31
C SER A 201 -43.95 21.94 10.60
N VAL A 202 -43.84 21.59 11.89
CA VAL A 202 -43.20 20.35 12.34
C VAL A 202 -43.83 19.11 11.70
N LYS A 203 -45.15 19.12 11.52
CA LYS A 203 -45.89 18.03 10.88
C LYS A 203 -45.50 17.88 9.40
N GLN A 204 -45.44 18.98 8.65
CA GLN A 204 -44.99 18.97 7.26
C GLN A 204 -43.56 18.44 7.14
N TYR A 205 -42.63 18.91 7.98
CA TYR A 205 -41.25 18.42 7.98
C TYR A 205 -41.17 16.91 8.22
N LYS A 206 -41.86 16.41 9.27
CA LYS A 206 -41.91 14.98 9.58
C LYS A 206 -42.50 14.16 8.43
N ASN A 207 -43.56 14.66 7.79
CA ASN A 207 -44.21 14.00 6.65
C ASN A 207 -43.27 13.90 5.44
N ILE A 208 -42.60 14.99 5.07
CA ILE A 208 -41.64 15.01 3.95
C ILE A 208 -40.49 14.04 4.21
N ARG A 209 -39.94 14.05 5.43
CA ARG A 209 -38.89 13.10 5.81
C ARG A 209 -39.36 11.66 5.71
N LEU A 210 -40.56 11.34 6.20
CA LEU A 210 -41.12 9.99 6.10
C LEU A 210 -41.35 9.58 4.64
N ALA A 211 -41.85 10.48 3.79
CA ALA A 211 -42.03 10.25 2.37
C ALA A 211 -40.70 9.94 1.66
N ALA A 212 -39.64 10.72 1.94
CA ALA A 212 -38.30 10.47 1.42
C ALA A 212 -37.75 9.12 1.89
N LYS A 213 -37.88 8.81 3.19
CA LYS A 213 -37.41 7.54 3.77
C LYS A 213 -38.11 6.33 3.16
N LYS A 214 -39.41 6.42 2.84
CA LYS A 214 -40.17 5.37 2.13
C LYS A 214 -39.62 5.08 0.74
N LYS A 215 -38.97 6.06 0.10
CA LYS A 215 -38.29 5.91 -1.21
C LYS A 215 -36.79 5.58 -1.05
N CYS A 216 -36.39 5.02 0.09
CA CYS A 216 -35.00 4.70 0.44
C CYS A 216 -34.05 5.92 0.45
N ALA A 217 -34.59 7.15 0.51
CA ALA A 217 -33.83 8.38 0.55
C ALA A 217 -33.83 8.95 1.99
N ASN A 218 -32.80 8.62 2.77
CA ASN A 218 -32.64 9.11 4.15
C ASN A 218 -31.82 10.41 4.19
N ILE A 219 -32.34 11.45 3.54
CA ILE A 219 -31.61 12.73 3.30
C ILE A 219 -31.80 13.71 4.47
N PHE A 220 -32.99 13.79 5.05
CA PHE A 220 -33.31 14.75 6.12
C PHE A 220 -32.97 14.21 7.52
N SER A 221 -32.43 15.08 8.37
CA SER A 221 -32.16 14.76 9.78
C SER A 221 -33.44 14.45 10.56
N ALA A 222 -33.33 13.73 11.68
CA ALA A 222 -34.49 13.48 12.53
C ALA A 222 -34.90 14.78 13.25
N TYR A 223 -36.20 14.95 13.49
CA TYR A 223 -36.71 16.18 14.10
C TYR A 223 -36.11 16.46 15.49
N ASP A 224 -35.76 15.43 16.26
CA ASP A 224 -35.14 15.62 17.58
C ASP A 224 -33.77 16.31 17.48
N HIS A 225 -33.00 16.03 16.43
CA HIS A 225 -31.75 16.73 16.15
C HIS A 225 -32.00 18.18 15.71
N VAL A 226 -33.01 18.41 14.86
CA VAL A 226 -33.43 19.76 14.46
C VAL A 226 -33.89 20.58 15.66
N LEU A 227 -34.63 19.94 16.59
CA LEU A 227 -35.09 20.57 17.82
C LEU A 227 -33.92 20.96 18.72
N ASN A 228 -32.89 20.11 18.84
CA ASN A 228 -31.69 20.43 19.59
C ASN A 228 -30.94 21.60 18.96
N ALA A 229 -30.74 21.59 17.63
CA ALA A 229 -30.16 22.72 16.91
C ALA A 229 -30.98 24.01 17.11
N LYS A 230 -32.32 23.91 17.15
CA LYS A 230 -33.19 25.05 17.43
C LYS A 230 -33.01 25.59 18.85
N LYS A 231 -32.88 24.70 19.84
CA LYS A 231 -32.63 25.06 21.24
C LYS A 231 -31.28 25.74 21.43
N GLU A 232 -30.25 25.31 20.69
CA GLU A 232 -28.93 25.95 20.68
C GLU A 232 -28.96 27.37 20.12
N CYS A 233 -30.02 27.75 19.41
CA CYS A 233 -30.22 29.12 18.92
C CYS A 233 -30.94 30.02 19.94
N TYR A 234 -31.41 29.50 21.08
CA TYR A 234 -32.09 30.32 22.09
C TYR A 234 -31.12 30.93 23.10
N PRO A 235 -31.25 32.23 23.43
CA PRO A 235 -30.47 32.86 24.49
C PRO A 235 -30.85 32.29 25.86
N LYS A 236 -29.99 32.53 26.85
CA LYS A 236 -30.22 32.11 28.24
C LYS A 236 -31.26 33.02 28.92
N ASN A 237 -31.82 32.53 30.04
CA ASN A 237 -32.67 33.30 30.95
C ASN A 237 -33.91 33.96 30.33
N ILE A 238 -34.52 33.32 29.32
CA ILE A 238 -35.79 33.75 28.76
C ILE A 238 -36.88 33.61 29.83
N ARG A 239 -37.60 34.70 30.10
CA ARG A 239 -38.72 34.76 31.04
C ARG A 239 -40.01 34.94 30.25
N ILE A 240 -40.90 33.94 30.32
CA ILE A 240 -42.19 33.95 29.64
C ILE A 240 -43.27 33.99 30.71
N THR A 241 -44.17 34.97 30.62
CA THR A 241 -45.39 35.05 31.43
C THR A 241 -46.59 34.79 30.53
N GLU A 242 -47.66 34.22 31.09
CA GLU A 242 -48.86 33.86 30.32
C GLU A 242 -49.65 35.09 29.84
N THR A 243 -49.58 36.19 30.59
CA THR A 243 -50.54 37.28 30.47
C THR A 243 -49.99 38.53 29.78
N ILE A 244 -48.69 38.85 29.90
CA ILE A 244 -48.22 40.22 29.63
C ILE A 244 -46.91 40.29 28.83
N SER A 245 -45.91 39.44 29.10
CA SER A 245 -44.58 39.65 28.52
C SER A 245 -43.74 38.39 28.33
N CYS A 246 -42.93 38.44 27.28
CA CYS A 246 -41.77 37.59 27.07
C CYS A 246 -40.55 38.50 27.04
N GLN A 247 -39.61 38.29 27.96
CA GLN A 247 -38.43 39.15 28.10
C GLN A 247 -37.16 38.31 28.28
N VAL A 248 -36.05 38.84 27.80
CA VAL A 248 -34.71 38.27 27.94
C VAL A 248 -33.76 39.38 28.41
N PRO A 249 -32.84 39.12 29.35
CA PRO A 249 -31.83 40.10 29.72
C PRO A 249 -31.01 40.53 28.49
N LEU A 250 -30.79 41.84 28.33
CA LEU A 250 -30.10 42.38 27.17
C LEU A 250 -28.69 41.79 27.02
N GLN A 251 -27.97 41.62 28.13
CA GLN A 251 -26.62 41.05 28.12
C GLN A 251 -26.63 39.59 27.61
N ASP A 252 -27.55 38.76 28.11
CA ASP A 252 -27.68 37.36 27.66
C ASP A 252 -28.02 37.26 26.17
N LEU A 253 -28.80 38.21 25.64
CA LEU A 253 -29.11 38.28 24.22
C LEU A 253 -27.89 38.68 23.38
N LEU A 254 -27.15 39.71 23.81
CA LEU A 254 -25.96 40.20 23.10
C LEU A 254 -24.85 39.15 23.11
N ASP A 255 -24.55 38.55 24.26
CA ASP A 255 -23.54 37.51 24.41
C ASP A 255 -23.84 36.31 23.51
N HIS A 256 -25.10 35.84 23.53
CA HIS A 256 -25.52 34.73 22.69
C HIS A 256 -25.42 35.07 21.20
N THR A 257 -25.79 36.30 20.82
CA THR A 257 -25.69 36.77 19.43
C THR A 257 -24.23 36.80 18.97
N ILE A 258 -23.31 37.32 19.78
CA ILE A 258 -21.86 37.33 19.50
C ILE A 258 -21.34 35.90 19.31
N ILE A 259 -21.67 34.99 20.23
CA ILE A 259 -21.24 33.59 20.14
C ILE A 259 -21.73 32.94 18.84
N ARG A 260 -22.98 33.22 18.42
CA ARG A 260 -23.53 32.69 17.16
C ARG A 260 -22.85 33.29 15.94
N ILE A 261 -22.57 34.60 15.94
CA ILE A 261 -21.83 35.28 14.87
C ILE A 261 -20.44 34.65 14.71
N LEU A 262 -19.68 34.51 15.80
CA LEU A 262 -18.32 33.94 15.75
C LEU A 262 -18.25 32.49 15.24
N LYS A 263 -19.36 31.75 15.29
CA LYS A 263 -19.45 30.38 14.75
C LYS A 263 -19.70 30.33 13.25
N ILE A 264 -20.02 31.44 12.60
CA ILE A 264 -20.30 31.47 11.16
C ILE A 264 -18.97 31.31 10.41
N PRO A 265 -18.78 30.25 9.59
CA PRO A 265 -17.50 29.94 8.97
C PRO A 265 -17.01 31.01 7.98
N ASN A 266 -17.92 31.84 7.46
CA ASN A 266 -17.62 32.89 6.50
C ASN A 266 -17.21 34.22 7.16
N ILE A 267 -17.28 34.33 8.48
CA ILE A 267 -16.85 35.53 9.19
C ILE A 267 -15.34 35.46 9.37
N LYS A 268 -14.64 36.25 8.54
CA LYS A 268 -13.20 36.41 8.63
C LYS A 268 -12.89 37.37 9.77
N MET A 269 -12.33 36.84 10.85
CA MET A 269 -11.72 37.68 11.88
C MET A 269 -10.45 38.30 11.29
N PRO A 270 -10.25 39.62 11.41
CA PRO A 270 -9.03 40.24 10.93
C PRO A 270 -7.81 39.64 11.65
N GLU A 271 -6.76 39.31 10.91
CA GLU A 271 -5.56 38.65 11.47
C GLU A 271 -4.77 39.55 12.43
N ASN A 272 -5.02 40.87 12.40
CA ASN A 272 -4.40 41.89 13.27
C ASN A 272 -5.37 42.38 14.37
N ILE A 273 -5.94 41.49 15.18
CA ILE A 273 -6.71 41.90 16.37
C ILE A 273 -5.73 42.21 17.50
N VAL A 274 -5.54 43.49 17.78
CA VAL A 274 -4.61 44.02 18.79
C VAL A 274 -5.37 44.31 20.11
N ASP A 275 -6.00 43.29 20.69
CA ASP A 275 -6.52 43.25 22.09
C ASP A 275 -8.05 43.28 22.30
N ASN A 276 -8.88 43.99 21.52
CA ASN A 276 -10.35 44.04 21.74
C ASN A 276 -11.20 44.19 20.46
N ILE A 277 -12.44 43.69 20.48
CA ILE A 277 -13.42 43.82 19.40
C ILE A 277 -14.66 44.52 19.93
N GLU A 278 -15.10 45.58 19.26
CA GLU A 278 -16.31 46.32 19.63
C GLU A 278 -17.49 45.92 18.75
N LEU A 279 -18.62 45.56 19.39
CA LEU A 279 -19.88 45.30 18.71
C LEU A 279 -20.76 46.54 18.75
N LEU A 280 -20.89 47.24 17.62
CA LEU A 280 -21.82 48.33 17.46
C LEU A 280 -23.21 47.80 17.07
N CYS A 281 -24.20 47.99 17.94
CA CYS A 281 -25.59 47.54 17.73
C CYS A 281 -26.56 48.72 17.60
N LYS A 282 -27.64 48.51 16.85
CA LYS A 282 -28.85 49.35 16.90
C LYS A 282 -30.01 48.54 17.47
N TRP A 283 -30.86 49.19 18.26
CA TRP A 283 -32.07 48.57 18.81
C TRP A 283 -33.23 49.57 18.82
N GLY A 284 -34.45 49.05 18.95
CA GLY A 284 -35.68 49.85 19.00
C GLY A 284 -36.90 48.97 19.31
N CYS A 285 -38.04 49.60 19.52
CA CYS A 285 -39.32 48.94 19.77
C CYS A 285 -40.42 49.66 18.97
N ASP A 286 -41.41 48.92 18.48
CA ASP A 286 -42.54 49.45 17.71
C ASP A 286 -43.84 48.76 18.14
N GLY A 287 -44.98 49.43 17.96
CA GLY A 287 -46.31 48.93 18.31
C GLY A 287 -47.14 48.61 17.08
N SER A 288 -47.64 47.38 16.97
CA SER A 288 -48.56 46.96 15.91
C SER A 288 -49.99 46.72 16.45
N SER A 289 -51.00 47.06 15.64
CA SER A 289 -52.42 46.81 15.92
C SER A 289 -52.99 45.73 14.99
N GLY A 290 -54.21 45.25 15.24
CA GLY A 290 -54.90 44.27 14.37
C GLY A 290 -54.56 42.80 14.62
N HIS A 291 -53.93 42.46 15.75
CA HIS A 291 -53.68 41.06 16.12
C HIS A 291 -54.97 40.32 16.51
N SER A 292 -55.05 39.04 16.18
CA SER A 292 -56.19 38.19 16.52
C SER A 292 -56.35 38.03 18.03
N GLN A 293 -57.60 38.14 18.50
CA GLN A 293 -57.96 37.83 19.87
C GLN A 293 -58.17 36.32 20.03
N TYR A 294 -57.51 35.74 21.02
CA TYR A 294 -57.61 34.32 21.32
C TYR A 294 -58.59 34.09 22.48
N LYS A 295 -59.34 32.99 22.42
CA LYS A 295 -60.24 32.57 23.51
C LYS A 295 -59.42 31.90 24.62
N HIS A 296 -59.04 32.65 25.64
CA HIS A 296 -58.32 32.16 26.81
C HIS A 296 -59.10 32.43 28.11
N LEU A 297 -58.88 31.59 29.13
CA LEU A 297 -59.40 31.82 30.49
C LEU A 297 -58.63 32.98 31.11
N THR A 298 -59.25 34.16 31.15
CA THR A 298 -58.71 35.33 31.83
C THR A 298 -59.28 35.42 33.24
N ASN A 299 -58.45 35.30 34.28
CA ASN A 299 -58.76 35.88 35.59
C ASN A 299 -58.61 37.40 35.43
N GLN A 300 -59.71 38.10 35.17
CA GLN A 300 -59.72 39.55 35.14
C GLN A 300 -59.46 40.09 36.56
N VAL A 301 -58.34 40.76 36.76
CA VAL A 301 -58.21 41.77 37.81
C VAL A 301 -58.57 43.09 37.13
N HIS A 302 -59.75 43.60 37.46
CA HIS A 302 -60.16 44.97 37.16
C HIS A 302 -59.34 45.96 37.99
#